data_AF-A0A6A1V509-F1
#
_entry.id   AF-A0A6A1V509-F1
#
_cell.length_a   1.000
_cell.length_b   1.000
_cell.length_c   1.000
_cell.angle_alpha   90.00
_cell.angle_beta   90.00
_cell.angle_gamma   90.00
#
_symmetry.space_group_name_H-M   'P 1'
#
loop_
_entity.id
_entity.type
_entity.pdbx_description
1 polymer ?
#
loop_
_entity_poly.entity_id
_entity_poly.type
_entity_poly.pdbx_seq_one_letter_code
_entity_poly.pdbx_strand_id
1 'polypeptide(L)'
;MSLCSSLLNAANGSCSGVGCCERNSECLDVETGSGYFCKCKQGYQGNPYLPDGCQAPTFLYGAAHEEARTLDSIRRKLGYFKPNSSGTEWAGGPKSVSLPLKPDEGPTQVTRAKGVVVIGATPWVDNYNVPVFSNDMAALRRIAKRVSGRGGGLPSVQAMALAHGNDVTEVACNLLEPNKVGGDRVQQEVERLAREEGMAVGKGYFTDLSQEEIVKRCLKLGSFYVTENEREK
;
A
#
# COMPACT_ATOMS: atom_id res chain seq x y z
N MET A 1 26.37 6.63 -16.24
CA MET A 1 25.95 8.05 -16.34
C MET A 1 25.04 8.16 -17.55
N SER A 2 23.87 8.79 -17.42
CA SER A 2 23.02 9.10 -18.58
C SER A 2 23.55 10.33 -19.29
N LEU A 3 23.42 10.38 -20.62
CA LEU A 3 24.10 11.32 -21.51
C LEU A 3 23.14 12.30 -22.21
N CYS A 4 21.93 12.48 -21.69
CA CYS A 4 20.93 13.27 -22.36
C CYS A 4 20.66 14.60 -21.64
N SER A 5 20.81 15.71 -22.36
CA SER A 5 20.64 17.08 -21.86
C SER A 5 19.54 17.87 -22.61
N SER A 6 18.98 17.33 -23.70
CA SER A 6 17.91 17.98 -24.48
C SER A 6 17.15 17.03 -25.42
N LEU A 7 16.01 17.48 -25.97
CA LEU A 7 15.17 16.76 -26.95
C LEU A 7 15.90 16.33 -28.23
N LEU A 8 16.87 17.11 -28.71
CA LEU A 8 17.64 16.80 -29.93
C LEU A 8 18.38 15.47 -29.81
N ASN A 9 18.86 15.13 -28.61
CA ASN A 9 19.60 13.90 -28.34
C ASN A 9 18.69 12.66 -28.38
N ALA A 10 17.39 12.83 -28.05
CA ALA A 10 16.39 11.79 -28.18
C ALA A 10 15.99 11.57 -29.65
N ALA A 11 15.79 12.66 -30.41
CA ALA A 11 15.38 12.61 -31.81
C ALA A 11 16.46 11.98 -32.73
N ASN A 12 17.75 12.21 -32.45
CA ASN A 12 18.85 11.67 -33.24
C ASN A 12 19.38 10.31 -32.73
N GLY A 13 18.77 9.74 -31.68
CA GLY A 13 19.14 8.42 -31.14
C GLY A 13 20.42 8.39 -30.30
N SER A 14 21.00 9.53 -29.91
CA SER A 14 22.20 9.58 -29.06
C SER A 14 21.91 9.38 -27.56
N CYS A 15 20.64 9.40 -27.17
CA CYS A 15 20.17 9.20 -25.80
C CYS A 15 20.28 7.72 -25.37
N SER A 16 21.09 7.42 -24.35
CA SER A 16 21.12 6.08 -23.73
C SER A 16 21.46 6.13 -22.23
N GLY A 17 20.85 5.23 -21.44
CA GLY A 17 21.09 5.10 -19.99
C GLY A 17 19.98 5.65 -19.06
N VAL A 18 20.27 5.69 -17.76
CA VAL A 18 19.32 6.03 -16.67
C VAL A 18 18.85 7.49 -16.73
N GLY A 19 17.63 7.74 -17.17
CA GLY A 19 17.06 9.09 -17.29
C GLY A 19 16.62 9.46 -18.72
N CYS A 20 16.93 8.62 -19.71
CA CYS A 20 16.37 8.74 -21.06
C CYS A 20 14.90 8.32 -21.08
N CYS A 21 14.10 8.90 -21.99
CA CYS A 21 12.74 8.43 -22.24
C CYS A 21 12.78 6.99 -22.77
N GLU A 22 11.99 6.12 -22.16
CA GLU A 22 11.85 4.71 -22.51
C GLU A 22 10.70 4.51 -23.52
N ARG A 23 10.56 3.31 -24.09
CA ARG A 23 9.70 3.01 -25.26
C ARG A 23 8.29 3.64 -25.22
N ASN A 24 7.60 3.56 -24.08
CA ASN A 24 6.22 4.05 -23.92
C ASN A 24 6.12 5.46 -23.31
N SER A 25 7.24 6.18 -23.31
CA SER A 25 7.31 7.58 -22.89
C SER A 25 7.82 8.47 -24.01
N GLU A 26 7.51 9.74 -23.91
CA GLU A 26 7.97 10.82 -24.77
C GLU A 26 8.70 11.87 -23.94
N CYS A 27 9.62 12.59 -24.57
CA CYS A 27 10.36 13.64 -23.91
C CYS A 27 9.62 14.97 -24.10
N LEU A 28 9.56 15.79 -23.06
CA LEU A 28 9.00 17.14 -23.08
C LEU A 28 10.04 18.13 -22.56
N ASP A 29 10.21 19.25 -23.25
CA ASP A 29 11.10 20.32 -22.79
C ASP A 29 10.57 20.97 -21.51
N VAL A 30 11.48 21.44 -20.66
CA VAL A 30 11.13 22.25 -19.50
C VAL A 30 10.88 23.69 -19.98
N GLU A 31 9.67 24.21 -19.75
CA GLU A 31 9.25 25.56 -20.22
C GLU A 31 10.14 26.69 -19.66
N THR A 32 10.75 26.48 -18.49
CA THR A 32 11.63 27.44 -17.83
C THR A 32 13.00 26.83 -17.51
N GLY A 33 13.86 26.67 -18.52
CA GLY A 33 15.26 26.27 -18.32
C GLY A 33 15.83 25.38 -19.42
N SER A 34 17.01 24.81 -19.17
CA SER A 34 17.63 23.80 -20.03
C SER A 34 17.37 22.40 -19.47
N GLY A 35 16.78 21.52 -20.28
CA GLY A 35 16.54 20.13 -19.92
C GLY A 35 15.24 19.60 -20.50
N TYR A 36 14.98 18.32 -20.26
CA TYR A 36 13.73 17.66 -20.63
C TYR A 36 13.26 16.79 -19.46
N PHE A 37 11.97 16.43 -19.46
CA PHE A 37 11.42 15.39 -18.61
C PHE A 37 10.69 14.37 -19.47
N CYS A 38 10.65 13.12 -19.01
CA CYS A 38 9.88 12.08 -19.68
C CYS A 38 8.41 12.15 -19.21
N LYS A 39 7.47 11.99 -20.15
CA LYS A 39 6.03 11.83 -19.90
C LYS A 39 5.56 10.56 -20.59
N CYS A 40 4.55 9.89 -20.05
CA CYS A 40 3.93 8.76 -20.73
C CYS A 40 3.20 9.20 -21.99
N LYS A 41 3.37 8.42 -23.07
CA LYS A 41 2.61 8.60 -24.31
C LYS A 41 1.10 8.45 -24.03
N GLN A 42 0.27 9.04 -24.88
CA GLN A 42 -1.19 8.90 -24.78
C GLN A 42 -1.58 7.41 -24.70
N GLY A 43 -2.37 7.04 -23.68
CA GLY A 43 -2.78 5.66 -23.42
C GLY A 43 -1.83 4.83 -22.54
N TYR A 44 -0.73 5.42 -22.07
CA TYR A 44 0.22 4.80 -21.14
C TYR A 44 0.27 5.58 -19.83
N GLN A 45 0.47 4.90 -18.70
CA GLN A 45 0.51 5.50 -17.37
C GLN A 45 1.56 4.82 -16.47
N GLY A 46 2.24 5.60 -15.64
CA GLY A 46 3.23 5.10 -14.68
C GLY A 46 4.49 5.95 -14.70
N ASN A 47 5.63 5.38 -14.29
CA ASN A 47 6.89 6.10 -14.30
C ASN A 47 7.57 5.98 -15.70
N PRO A 48 7.80 7.11 -16.39
CA PRO A 48 8.33 7.14 -17.75
C PRO A 48 9.85 6.86 -17.85
N TYR A 49 10.56 6.85 -16.72
CA TYR A 49 12.00 6.61 -16.66
C TYR A 49 12.37 5.13 -16.41
N LEU A 50 11.38 4.24 -16.42
CA LEU A 50 11.54 2.81 -16.20
C LEU A 50 11.71 2.05 -17.53
N PRO A 51 12.44 0.91 -17.60
CA PRO A 51 12.57 0.14 -18.83
C PRO A 51 11.22 -0.14 -19.51
N ASP A 52 11.06 0.10 -20.81
CA ASP A 52 9.78 0.10 -21.56
C ASP A 52 8.78 1.21 -21.19
N GLY A 53 8.92 1.90 -20.05
CA GLY A 53 8.16 3.08 -19.63
C GLY A 53 6.68 2.79 -19.34
N CYS A 54 6.11 3.54 -18.38
CA CYS A 54 4.67 3.83 -18.36
C CYS A 54 3.70 2.63 -18.44
N GLN A 55 4.13 1.47 -17.95
CA GLN A 55 3.29 0.33 -17.66
C GLN A 55 3.88 -0.45 -16.49
N ALA A 56 3.01 -0.85 -15.56
CA ALA A 56 3.32 -1.77 -14.49
C ALA A 56 2.26 -2.89 -14.48
N PRO A 57 2.65 -4.11 -14.11
CA PRO A 57 1.67 -5.16 -13.84
C PRO A 57 0.66 -4.67 -12.79
N THR A 58 -0.61 -4.64 -13.16
CA THR A 58 -1.68 -4.07 -12.33
C THR A 58 -2.69 -5.16 -11.97
N PHE A 59 -2.99 -5.26 -10.68
CA PHE A 59 -3.96 -6.18 -10.13
C PHE A 59 -5.16 -5.41 -9.56
N LEU A 60 -6.36 -5.72 -10.05
CA LEU A 60 -7.62 -5.19 -9.56
C LEU A 60 -8.11 -6.00 -8.35
N TYR A 61 -8.80 -5.37 -7.40
CA TYR A 61 -9.39 -6.04 -6.24
C TYR A 61 -10.69 -5.37 -5.76
N GLY A 62 -11.43 -6.07 -4.90
CA GLY A 62 -12.72 -5.61 -4.41
C GLY A 62 -13.70 -5.41 -5.58
N ALA A 63 -14.54 -4.38 -5.51
CA ALA A 63 -15.55 -4.09 -6.54
C ALA A 63 -14.98 -3.74 -7.92
N ALA A 64 -13.66 -3.51 -8.04
CA ALA A 64 -12.99 -3.27 -9.32
C ALA A 64 -12.65 -4.56 -10.09
N HIS A 65 -12.86 -5.74 -9.51
CA HIS A 65 -12.57 -7.03 -10.14
C HIS A 65 -13.84 -7.90 -10.16
N GLU A 66 -14.08 -8.63 -11.25
CA GLU A 66 -15.31 -9.41 -11.46
C GLU A 66 -15.59 -10.44 -10.34
N GLU A 67 -14.55 -11.11 -9.85
CA GLU A 67 -14.65 -12.08 -8.74
C GLU A 67 -14.61 -11.45 -7.33
N ALA A 68 -14.55 -10.11 -7.21
CA ALA A 68 -14.43 -9.40 -5.94
C ALA A 68 -13.29 -9.89 -5.01
N ARG A 69 -12.17 -10.33 -5.61
CA ARG A 69 -11.02 -10.88 -4.85
C ARG A 69 -10.43 -9.86 -3.87
N THR A 70 -9.89 -10.34 -2.75
CA THR A 70 -9.34 -9.48 -1.70
C THR A 70 -7.90 -9.02 -1.97
N LEU A 71 -7.52 -7.85 -1.45
CA LEU A 71 -6.14 -7.35 -1.50
C LEU A 71 -5.14 -8.34 -0.86
N ASP A 72 -5.51 -8.95 0.27
CA ASP A 72 -4.63 -9.89 0.96
C ASP A 72 -4.42 -11.20 0.18
N SER A 73 -5.42 -11.65 -0.58
CA SER A 73 -5.30 -12.80 -1.49
C SER A 73 -4.23 -12.54 -2.57
N ILE A 74 -4.29 -11.38 -3.22
CA ILE A 74 -3.30 -10.96 -4.23
C ILE A 74 -1.91 -10.88 -3.60
N ARG A 75 -1.76 -10.17 -2.49
CA ARG A 75 -0.50 -10.02 -1.75
C ARG A 75 0.10 -11.37 -1.36
N ARG A 76 -0.69 -12.34 -0.90
CA ARG A 76 -0.21 -13.70 -0.57
C ARG A 76 0.30 -14.45 -1.79
N LYS A 77 -0.44 -14.43 -2.89
CA LYS A 77 -0.06 -15.11 -4.14
C LYS A 77 1.21 -14.49 -4.74
N LEU A 78 1.42 -13.19 -4.57
CA LEU A 78 2.65 -12.48 -4.95
C LEU A 78 3.81 -12.68 -3.95
N GLY A 79 3.57 -13.34 -2.82
CA GLY A 79 4.60 -13.64 -1.81
C GLY A 79 4.91 -12.49 -0.84
N TYR A 80 4.05 -11.46 -0.75
CA TYR A 80 4.22 -10.31 0.15
C TYR A 80 4.43 -10.72 1.61
N PHE A 81 3.65 -11.70 2.06
CA PHE A 81 3.71 -12.21 3.43
C PHE A 81 4.72 -13.36 3.59
N LYS A 82 5.90 -13.25 2.98
CA LYS A 82 7.03 -14.14 3.26
C LYS A 82 8.12 -13.35 3.99
N PRO A 83 8.65 -13.85 5.12
CA PRO A 83 9.75 -13.18 5.80
C PRO A 83 11.00 -13.13 4.90
N ASN A 84 11.80 -12.08 5.06
CA ASN A 84 13.14 -11.98 4.49
C ASN A 84 14.11 -12.97 5.19
N SER A 85 15.36 -13.04 4.75
CA SER A 85 16.39 -13.93 5.30
C SER A 85 16.74 -13.65 6.77
N SER A 86 16.48 -12.45 7.28
CA SER A 86 16.68 -12.09 8.70
C SER A 86 15.43 -12.28 9.56
N GLY A 87 14.30 -12.74 8.99
CA GLY A 87 13.11 -13.12 9.74
C GLY A 87 12.30 -11.95 10.34
N THR A 88 12.73 -10.70 10.13
CA THR A 88 12.14 -9.50 10.76
C THR A 88 11.44 -8.57 9.77
N GLU A 89 11.69 -8.67 8.46
CA GLU A 89 11.03 -7.79 7.46
C GLU A 89 10.28 -8.59 6.40
N TRP A 90 9.23 -7.98 5.85
CA TRP A 90 8.45 -8.53 4.75
C TRP A 90 9.09 -8.14 3.41
N ALA A 91 9.79 -9.07 2.77
CA ALA A 91 10.36 -8.85 1.44
C ALA A 91 9.28 -9.10 0.37
N GLY A 92 8.41 -8.12 0.15
CA GLY A 92 7.22 -8.28 -0.66
C GLY A 92 7.34 -7.97 -2.16
N GLY A 93 8.56 -7.91 -2.70
CA GLY A 93 8.82 -7.64 -4.11
C GLY A 93 8.90 -8.92 -4.97
N PRO A 94 8.52 -8.87 -6.26
CA PRO A 94 8.75 -9.97 -7.20
C PRO A 94 10.24 -10.35 -7.26
N LYS A 95 10.53 -11.64 -7.05
CA LYS A 95 11.91 -12.18 -7.13
C LYS A 95 12.31 -12.58 -8.55
N SER A 96 11.33 -12.87 -9.38
CA SER A 96 11.47 -13.29 -10.77
C SER A 96 10.87 -12.25 -11.71
N VAL A 97 11.34 -12.27 -12.96
CA VAL A 97 10.78 -11.44 -14.04
C VAL A 97 9.35 -11.87 -14.39
N SER A 98 9.05 -13.16 -14.27
CA SER A 98 7.70 -13.71 -14.44
C SER A 98 6.92 -13.64 -13.13
N LEU A 99 5.65 -13.19 -13.20
CA LEU A 99 4.74 -13.13 -12.06
C LEU A 99 3.99 -14.46 -11.87
N PRO A 100 3.70 -14.86 -10.61
CA PRO A 100 2.93 -16.08 -10.31
C PRO A 100 1.44 -15.95 -10.64
N LEU A 101 0.99 -14.73 -10.93
CA LEU A 101 -0.36 -14.40 -11.36
C LEU A 101 -0.30 -13.55 -12.61
N LYS A 102 -1.22 -13.82 -13.54
CA LYS A 102 -1.47 -12.92 -14.67
C LYS A 102 -2.06 -11.60 -14.12
N PRO A 103 -1.46 -10.44 -14.42
CA PRO A 103 -2.06 -9.15 -14.14
C PRO A 103 -3.36 -8.97 -14.91
N ASP A 104 -4.30 -8.20 -14.39
CA ASP A 104 -5.53 -7.89 -15.13
C ASP A 104 -5.24 -6.83 -16.19
N GLU A 105 -4.33 -5.90 -15.87
CA GLU A 105 -3.87 -4.87 -16.79
C GLU A 105 -2.34 -4.75 -16.79
N GLY A 106 -1.78 -4.32 -17.92
CA GLY A 106 -0.34 -4.13 -18.11
C GLY A 106 0.46 -5.42 -18.37
N PRO A 107 1.80 -5.34 -18.35
CA PRO A 107 2.68 -6.43 -18.77
C PRO A 107 2.72 -7.58 -17.76
N THR A 108 2.89 -8.80 -18.25
CA THR A 108 3.09 -10.00 -17.41
C THR A 108 4.49 -10.10 -16.80
N GLN A 109 5.43 -9.30 -17.32
CA GLN A 109 6.81 -9.23 -16.85
C GLN A 109 7.00 -8.05 -15.92
N VAL A 110 7.81 -8.27 -14.87
CA VAL A 110 8.11 -7.27 -13.86
C VAL A 110 9.61 -7.16 -13.64
N THR A 111 10.10 -5.94 -13.50
CA THR A 111 11.46 -5.72 -13.00
C THR A 111 11.40 -5.46 -11.49
N ARG A 112 12.38 -5.95 -10.73
CA ARG A 112 12.42 -5.78 -9.27
C ARG A 112 12.25 -4.32 -8.81
N ALA A 113 12.81 -3.36 -9.55
CA ALA A 113 12.70 -1.93 -9.25
C ALA A 113 11.28 -1.35 -9.42
N LYS A 114 10.41 -1.99 -10.22
CA LYS A 114 9.05 -1.53 -10.49
C LYS A 114 8.02 -2.05 -9.50
N GLY A 115 8.21 -3.29 -9.03
CA GLY A 115 7.15 -3.99 -8.31
C GLY A 115 5.88 -4.11 -9.15
N VAL A 116 4.74 -4.19 -8.47
CA VAL A 116 3.42 -4.28 -9.09
C VAL A 116 2.49 -3.27 -8.45
N VAL A 117 1.41 -2.93 -9.15
CA VAL A 117 0.37 -2.05 -8.64
C VAL A 117 -0.85 -2.89 -8.29
N VAL A 118 -1.52 -2.55 -7.19
CA VAL A 118 -2.81 -3.16 -6.83
C VAL A 118 -3.82 -2.04 -6.62
N ILE A 119 -4.91 -2.03 -7.40
CA ILE A 119 -5.93 -0.97 -7.41
C ILE A 119 -7.28 -1.60 -7.12
N GLY A 120 -8.13 -0.94 -6.34
CA GLY A 120 -9.45 -1.49 -6.08
C GLY A 120 -10.39 -0.52 -5.40
N ALA A 121 -11.63 -0.98 -5.28
CA ALA A 121 -12.70 -0.29 -4.57
C ALA A 121 -13.25 -1.22 -3.49
N THR A 122 -13.31 -0.73 -2.26
CA THR A 122 -13.76 -1.47 -1.07
C THR A 122 -14.59 -0.54 -0.20
N PRO A 123 -15.49 -1.08 0.65
CA PRO A 123 -15.97 -0.34 1.81
C PRO A 123 -14.80 0.21 2.64
N TRP A 124 -15.12 1.21 3.47
CA TRP A 124 -14.15 1.86 4.34
C TRP A 124 -13.42 0.84 5.23
N VAL A 125 -12.09 0.99 5.35
CA VAL A 125 -11.23 0.13 6.18
C VAL A 125 -10.50 1.02 7.16
N ASP A 126 -10.63 0.73 8.46
CA ASP A 126 -9.81 1.38 9.48
C ASP A 126 -8.53 0.57 9.70
N ASN A 127 -7.41 1.26 9.96
CA ASN A 127 -6.14 0.66 10.34
C ASN A 127 -5.87 0.97 11.80
N TYR A 128 -5.82 -0.05 12.65
CA TYR A 128 -5.66 0.10 14.10
C TYR A 128 -4.53 -0.81 14.60
N ASN A 129 -3.48 -0.22 15.16
CA ASN A 129 -2.30 -0.94 15.64
C ASN A 129 -2.26 -0.94 17.16
N VAL A 130 -1.85 -2.06 17.76
CA VAL A 130 -1.72 -2.21 19.21
C VAL A 130 -0.26 -2.54 19.57
N PRO A 131 0.46 -1.63 20.25
CA PRO A 131 1.82 -1.91 20.72
C PRO A 131 1.85 -3.04 21.75
N VAL A 132 2.81 -3.96 21.62
CA VAL A 132 3.10 -5.04 22.56
C VAL A 132 4.59 -4.95 22.92
N PHE A 133 4.89 -4.79 24.20
CA PHE A 133 6.26 -4.60 24.70
C PHE A 133 6.95 -5.95 24.86
N SER A 134 7.39 -6.53 23.73
CA SER A 134 8.07 -7.81 23.67
C SER A 134 8.90 -7.93 22.39
N ASN A 135 10.00 -8.69 22.47
CA ASN A 135 10.82 -9.07 21.31
C ASN A 135 10.52 -10.50 20.81
N ASP A 136 9.58 -11.21 21.44
CA ASP A 136 9.15 -12.54 20.98
C ASP A 136 8.19 -12.43 19.79
N MET A 137 8.78 -12.31 18.61
CA MET A 137 8.05 -12.28 17.34
C MET A 137 7.27 -13.58 17.06
N ALA A 138 7.64 -14.71 17.64
CA ALA A 138 6.90 -15.95 17.46
C ALA A 138 5.57 -15.90 18.23
N ALA A 139 5.61 -15.44 19.48
CA ALA A 139 4.41 -15.18 20.28
C ALA A 139 3.52 -14.12 19.62
N LEU A 140 4.08 -13.00 19.18
CA LEU A 140 3.28 -11.97 18.51
C LEU A 140 2.62 -12.45 17.23
N ARG A 141 3.29 -13.30 16.45
CA ARG A 141 2.68 -13.94 15.28
C ARG A 141 1.51 -14.87 15.68
N ARG A 142 1.61 -15.58 16.81
CA ARG A 142 0.50 -16.37 17.37
C ARG A 142 -0.66 -15.46 17.80
N ILE A 143 -0.37 -14.36 18.51
CA ILE A 143 -1.37 -13.37 18.92
C ILE A 143 -2.06 -12.79 17.69
N ALA A 144 -1.32 -12.25 16.72
CA ALA A 144 -1.87 -11.68 15.50
C ALA A 144 -2.75 -12.69 14.73
N LYS A 145 -2.32 -13.97 14.64
CA LYS A 145 -3.14 -15.02 14.06
C LYS A 145 -4.46 -15.19 14.82
N ARG A 146 -4.43 -15.28 16.16
CA ARG A 146 -5.61 -15.45 17.02
C ARG A 146 -6.53 -14.23 17.04
N VAL A 147 -6.00 -13.03 16.82
CA VAL A 147 -6.82 -11.80 16.63
C VAL A 147 -7.52 -11.84 15.27
N SER A 148 -6.84 -12.29 14.22
CA SER A 148 -7.38 -12.27 12.86
C SER A 148 -8.58 -13.20 12.69
N GLY A 149 -9.59 -12.77 11.95
CA GLY A 149 -10.76 -13.60 11.63
C GLY A 149 -10.38 -14.88 10.89
N ARG A 150 -9.34 -14.83 10.03
CA ARG A 150 -8.80 -16.02 9.35
C ARG A 150 -8.23 -17.05 10.33
N GLY A 151 -7.71 -16.61 11.47
CA GLY A 151 -7.22 -17.50 12.54
C GLY A 151 -8.27 -17.87 13.58
N GLY A 152 -9.55 -17.57 13.32
CA GLY A 152 -10.66 -17.86 14.23
C GLY A 152 -10.94 -16.78 15.27
N GLY A 153 -10.31 -15.60 15.14
CA GLY A 153 -10.48 -14.46 16.03
C GLY A 153 -11.67 -13.58 15.69
N LEU A 154 -11.44 -12.26 15.75
CA LEU A 154 -12.46 -11.27 15.48
C LEU A 154 -12.89 -11.30 14.00
N PRO A 155 -14.20 -11.35 13.70
CA PRO A 155 -14.68 -11.37 12.32
C PRO A 155 -14.26 -10.09 11.59
N SER A 156 -13.95 -10.20 10.30
CA SER A 156 -13.58 -9.07 9.43
C SER A 156 -12.34 -8.28 9.89
N VAL A 157 -11.52 -8.86 10.78
CA VAL A 157 -10.20 -8.32 11.16
C VAL A 157 -9.09 -9.09 10.47
N GLN A 158 -8.22 -8.36 9.77
CA GLN A 158 -6.91 -8.87 9.35
C GLN A 158 -5.88 -8.37 10.34
N ALA A 159 -4.98 -9.24 10.80
CA ALA A 159 -3.94 -8.84 11.75
C ALA A 159 -2.59 -9.44 11.38
N MET A 160 -1.51 -8.70 11.67
CA MET A 160 -0.13 -9.15 11.52
C MET A 160 0.76 -8.58 12.62
N ALA A 161 1.84 -9.29 12.92
CA ALA A 161 2.88 -8.79 13.82
C ALA A 161 3.90 -7.96 13.02
N LEU A 162 4.18 -6.74 13.47
CA LEU A 162 5.18 -5.85 12.92
C LEU A 162 6.20 -5.48 14.00
N ALA A 163 7.48 -5.40 13.62
CA ALA A 163 8.51 -4.85 14.48
C ALA A 163 8.68 -3.35 14.17
N HIS A 164 8.71 -2.52 15.20
CA HIS A 164 8.87 -1.07 15.12
C HIS A 164 10.03 -0.63 16.04
N GLY A 165 11.20 -0.37 15.45
CA GLY A 165 12.41 -0.08 16.22
C GLY A 165 12.95 -1.30 16.98
N ASN A 166 13.74 -1.06 18.03
CA ASN A 166 14.49 -2.11 18.72
C ASN A 166 13.70 -2.88 19.78
N ASP A 167 12.63 -2.30 20.36
CA ASP A 167 11.96 -2.85 21.56
C ASP A 167 10.43 -2.78 21.53
N VAL A 168 9.83 -2.23 20.47
CA VAL A 168 8.37 -2.17 20.33
C VAL A 168 7.97 -3.00 19.13
N THR A 169 7.17 -4.02 19.38
CA THR A 169 6.49 -4.75 18.34
C THR A 169 5.00 -4.43 18.44
N GLU A 170 4.25 -4.58 17.36
CA GLU A 170 2.83 -4.26 17.34
C GLU A 170 2.01 -5.31 16.61
N VAL A 171 0.78 -5.49 17.08
CA VAL A 171 -0.25 -6.21 16.34
C VAL A 171 -0.97 -5.18 15.48
N ALA A 172 -0.60 -5.12 14.20
CA ALA A 172 -1.20 -4.22 13.22
C ALA A 172 -2.45 -4.85 12.62
N CYS A 173 -3.57 -4.13 12.66
CA CYS A 173 -4.86 -4.65 12.22
C CYS A 173 -5.50 -3.77 11.13
N ASN A 174 -6.09 -4.42 10.14
CA ASN A 174 -7.07 -3.81 9.24
C ASN A 174 -8.46 -4.27 9.65
N LEU A 175 -9.35 -3.32 9.93
CA LEU A 175 -10.75 -3.54 10.26
C LEU A 175 -11.55 -3.37 8.97
N LEU A 176 -11.93 -4.49 8.34
CA LEU A 176 -12.59 -4.47 7.03
C LEU A 176 -14.06 -4.03 7.12
N GLU A 177 -14.64 -4.10 8.31
CA GLU A 177 -16.00 -3.66 8.64
C GLU A 177 -15.99 -2.94 10.00
N PRO A 178 -15.47 -1.70 10.07
CA PRO A 178 -15.25 -1.00 11.33
C PRO A 178 -16.54 -0.69 12.10
N ASN A 179 -17.69 -0.70 11.41
CA ASN A 179 -19.02 -0.62 12.02
C ASN A 179 -19.42 -1.89 12.81
N LYS A 180 -18.75 -3.02 12.62
CA LYS A 180 -18.99 -4.29 13.34
C LYS A 180 -17.93 -4.58 14.40
N VAL A 181 -16.68 -4.27 14.09
CA VAL A 181 -15.53 -4.47 14.98
C VAL A 181 -14.67 -3.21 14.96
N GLY A 182 -14.76 -2.43 16.04
CA GLY A 182 -13.94 -1.23 16.24
C GLY A 182 -12.58 -1.52 16.88
N GLY A 183 -11.77 -0.47 16.98
CA GLY A 183 -10.44 -0.53 17.61
C GLY A 183 -10.49 -0.92 19.09
N ASP A 184 -11.58 -0.61 19.79
CA ASP A 184 -11.82 -0.99 21.19
C ASP A 184 -11.88 -2.51 21.39
N ARG A 185 -12.57 -3.23 20.48
CA ARG A 185 -12.66 -4.68 20.52
C ARG A 185 -11.33 -5.34 20.18
N VAL A 186 -10.59 -4.76 19.23
CA VAL A 186 -9.22 -5.21 18.90
C VAL A 186 -8.28 -4.99 20.07
N GLN A 187 -8.33 -3.84 20.73
CA GLN A 187 -7.55 -3.53 21.92
C GLN A 187 -7.77 -4.59 23.00
N GLN A 188 -9.04 -4.85 23.36
CA GLN A 188 -9.40 -5.83 24.38
C GLN A 188 -8.90 -7.24 24.04
N GLU A 189 -9.03 -7.66 22.78
CA GLU A 189 -8.62 -9.00 22.38
C GLU A 189 -7.08 -9.14 22.37
N VAL A 190 -6.34 -8.13 21.92
CA VAL A 190 -4.87 -8.12 22.01
C VAL A 190 -4.42 -8.13 23.46
N GLU A 191 -5.00 -7.32 24.34
CA GLU A 191 -4.69 -7.31 25.78
C GLU A 191 -4.96 -8.67 26.43
N ARG A 192 -6.08 -9.31 26.09
CA ARG A 192 -6.45 -10.63 26.60
C ARG A 192 -5.42 -11.69 26.19
N LEU A 193 -5.07 -11.72 24.91
CA LEU A 193 -4.11 -12.68 24.33
C LEU A 193 -2.67 -12.44 24.81
N ALA A 194 -2.26 -11.18 24.93
CA ALA A 194 -0.95 -10.82 25.43
C ALA A 194 -0.78 -11.18 26.92
N ARG A 195 -1.85 -11.04 27.72
CA ARG A 195 -1.85 -11.47 29.13
C ARG A 195 -1.63 -12.98 29.28
N GLU A 196 -2.21 -13.79 28.39
CA GLU A 196 -1.96 -15.25 28.38
C GLU A 196 -0.48 -15.58 28.11
N GLU A 197 0.21 -14.73 27.33
CA GLU A 197 1.63 -14.88 27.00
C GLU A 197 2.54 -14.05 27.96
N GLY A 198 1.98 -13.43 29.01
CA GLY A 198 2.74 -12.66 30.01
C GLY A 198 3.31 -11.32 29.51
N MET A 199 2.72 -10.73 28.47
CA MET A 199 3.23 -9.52 27.81
C MET A 199 2.44 -8.26 28.19
N ALA A 200 3.14 -7.14 28.29
CA ALA A 200 2.53 -5.82 28.47
C ALA A 200 2.09 -5.24 27.12
N VAL A 201 0.95 -4.55 27.13
CA VAL A 201 0.32 -3.95 25.94
C VAL A 201 0.16 -2.46 26.15
N GLY A 202 0.49 -1.68 25.12
CA GLY A 202 0.27 -0.24 25.08
C GLY A 202 -1.13 0.12 24.56
N LYS A 203 -1.48 1.40 24.66
CA LYS A 203 -2.72 1.90 24.05
C LYS A 203 -2.59 1.86 22.52
N GLY A 204 -3.54 1.20 21.86
CA GLY A 204 -3.60 1.18 20.41
C GLY A 204 -4.02 2.53 19.82
N TYR A 205 -3.79 2.64 18.52
CA TYR A 205 -3.97 3.89 17.77
C TYR A 205 -4.35 3.59 16.33
N PHE A 206 -5.07 4.53 15.70
CA PHE A 206 -5.31 4.49 14.27
C PHE A 206 -4.08 5.03 13.52
N THR A 207 -3.66 4.38 12.44
CA THR A 207 -2.53 4.86 11.63
C THR A 207 -2.93 5.99 10.67
N ASP A 208 -4.23 6.16 10.46
CA ASP A 208 -4.84 7.26 9.70
C ASP A 208 -6.10 7.72 10.44
N LEU A 209 -6.87 8.64 9.87
CA LEU A 209 -8.16 9.05 10.40
C LEU A 209 -9.15 7.90 10.35
N SER A 210 -9.85 7.70 11.47
CA SER A 210 -10.99 6.80 11.51
C SER A 210 -12.13 7.28 10.61
N GLN A 211 -13.03 6.35 10.26
CA GLN A 211 -14.25 6.68 9.49
C GLN A 211 -15.00 7.87 10.09
N GLU A 212 -15.18 7.88 11.41
CA GLU A 212 -15.90 8.94 12.11
C GLU A 212 -15.20 10.31 11.98
N GLU A 213 -13.88 10.34 12.10
CA GLU A 213 -13.10 11.57 12.00
C GLU A 213 -13.18 12.17 10.59
N ILE A 214 -13.14 11.33 9.56
CA ILE A 214 -13.29 11.79 8.17
C ILE A 214 -14.70 12.32 7.93
N VAL A 215 -15.74 11.60 8.37
CA VAL A 215 -17.12 12.08 8.26
C VAL A 215 -17.28 13.42 8.97
N LYS A 216 -16.76 13.56 10.20
CA LYS A 216 -16.78 14.83 10.95
C LYS A 216 -16.05 15.95 10.20
N ARG A 217 -14.90 15.67 9.56
CA ARG A 217 -14.16 16.67 8.77
C ARG A 217 -14.91 17.08 7.51
N CYS A 218 -15.48 16.13 6.77
CA CYS A 218 -16.28 16.42 5.57
C CYS A 218 -17.51 17.27 5.91
N LEU A 219 -18.21 16.96 7.00
CA LEU A 219 -19.36 17.75 7.45
C LEU A 219 -18.96 19.17 7.88
N LYS A 220 -17.83 19.33 8.58
CA LYS A 220 -17.29 20.65 8.91
C LYS A 220 -16.96 21.46 7.66
N LEU A 221 -16.28 20.87 6.68
CA LEU A 221 -15.99 21.53 5.39
C LEU A 221 -17.27 21.95 4.68
N GLY A 222 -18.30 21.09 4.65
CA GLY A 222 -19.62 21.42 4.09
C GLY A 222 -20.27 22.63 4.77
N SER A 223 -20.15 22.75 6.10
CA SER A 223 -20.68 23.92 6.83
C SER A 223 -19.97 25.24 6.50
N PHE A 224 -18.69 25.21 6.12
CA PHE A 224 -17.98 26.40 5.62
C PHE A 224 -18.52 26.85 4.25
N TYR A 225 -18.75 25.92 3.32
CA TYR A 225 -19.33 26.25 2.00
C TYR A 225 -20.76 26.81 2.08
N VAL A 226 -21.56 26.36 3.04
CA VAL A 226 -22.92 26.89 3.24
C VAL A 226 -22.87 28.32 3.79
N THR A 227 -21.99 28.60 4.75
CA THR A 227 -21.88 29.93 5.37
C THR A 227 -21.20 30.99 4.50
N GLU A 228 -20.45 30.60 3.46
CA GLU A 228 -19.95 31.53 2.42
C GLU A 228 -21.03 31.86 1.39
N ASN A 229 -21.79 30.87 0.92
CA ASN A 229 -22.89 31.09 -0.04
C ASN A 229 -24.10 31.85 0.53
N GLU A 230 -24.28 31.86 1.86
CA GLU A 230 -25.29 32.68 2.53
C GLU A 230 -24.84 34.13 2.80
N ARG A 231 -23.55 34.44 2.67
CA ARG A 231 -23.00 35.80 2.80
C ARG A 231 -22.93 36.56 1.46
N GLU A 232 -23.17 35.88 0.35
CA GLU A 232 -23.24 36.48 -1.00
C GLU A 232 -24.68 36.70 -1.51
N LYS A 233 -25.69 36.62 -0.63
CA LYS A 233 -27.08 37.04 -0.90
C LYS A 233 -27.47 38.23 -0.03
#